data_AF-E4Y0Y3-F1
#
_entry.id   AF-E4Y0Y3-F1
#
_cell.length_a   1.000
_cell.length_b   1.000
_cell.length_c   1.000
_cell.angle_alpha   90.00
_cell.angle_beta   90.00
_cell.angle_gamma   90.00
#
_symmetry.space_group_name_H-M   'P 1'
#
loop_
_entity.id
_entity.type
_entity.pdbx_description
1 polymer ?
#
loop_
_entity_poly.entity_id
_entity_poly.type
_entity_poly.pdbx_seq_one_letter_code
_entity_poly.pdbx_strand_id
1 'polypeptide(L)'
;MLTEFCFLAALTLNEDERAVLRTEIDEWVKCFLPKLERESTRTEKCRLIASVERQKFGDDFNAAEWRFCKFVRKEGIIFNDDKKYELEKFKITSFQKKILRRNPNFKNVFFGRSEIKEETGFWKLNNELKNKIISEGGEAIIFLEKFGNLKAAVRIQIFDAFLFTTKFGASELKWKTNLISDFEKAENRNKKDKFVVPIHENIVQNFANIELFQLDDEKEEDCLGWITILEKCDTNVRNELKNENLDLGERKKIAIGLKNGFDYLYKVGIEHFDKKLENFLLLGGVVKICDFGLVMEYTGRRSYRQIGFCRRGSKYRNEAALFSGSPGFSSQEQLIARYGHEENYFYFLFCDWKTSWSLLYRPIDEKERKIIHKRIEKCNILDIHDKSNVIENIKQIISLPNISNSFCLDDPNLTKSCQMSNLKQKMTKCVNLDVKNLTKNILDQKWSNLCVPISVTTLLRFSIKNDLAFVDKDDKYTFEKILTTLTMIVYPRSLAGLNLNPKEEEIQFQKNDIETLLERICKKTYLRESGWKIIRKQGKKKHSEIHKITIFSHAQRKLRFFSSTFSHWRLFSSNEKN
;
A
#
# COMPACT_ATOMS: atom_id res chain seq x y z
N MET A 1 32.02 20.25 -10.38
CA MET A 1 31.15 19.59 -9.38
C MET A 1 30.11 20.50 -8.72
N LEU A 2 30.41 21.71 -8.17
CA LEU A 2 29.37 22.50 -7.44
C LEU A 2 28.49 23.39 -8.33
N THR A 3 28.97 23.82 -9.51
CA THR A 3 28.28 24.76 -10.40
C THR A 3 27.27 24.07 -11.33
N GLU A 4 27.51 22.83 -11.70
CA GLU A 4 26.74 22.12 -12.72
C GLU A 4 25.40 21.58 -12.18
N PHE A 5 25.33 21.24 -10.89
CA PHE A 5 24.08 20.83 -10.24
C PHE A 5 23.06 21.95 -10.04
N CYS A 6 23.43 23.21 -10.30
CA CYS A 6 22.48 24.33 -10.31
C CYS A 6 21.34 24.11 -11.30
N PHE A 7 21.56 23.30 -12.33
CA PHE A 7 20.58 22.98 -13.37
C PHE A 7 19.63 21.83 -13.04
N LEU A 8 19.83 21.13 -11.91
CA LEU A 8 19.05 19.92 -11.61
C LEU A 8 17.53 20.15 -11.53
N ALA A 9 17.12 21.34 -11.09
CA ALA A 9 15.71 21.73 -11.02
C ALA A 9 15.16 22.34 -12.32
N ALA A 10 16.01 22.59 -13.33
CA ALA A 10 15.60 23.24 -14.56
C ALA A 10 14.72 22.31 -15.41
N LEU A 11 13.58 22.83 -15.89
CA LEU A 11 12.66 22.09 -16.77
C LEU A 11 13.14 22.07 -18.23
N THR A 12 13.99 23.01 -18.61
CA THR A 12 14.51 23.16 -19.96
C THR A 12 16.01 23.35 -19.91
N LEU A 13 16.74 22.45 -20.57
CA LEU A 13 18.20 22.49 -20.73
C LEU A 13 18.51 22.14 -22.18
N ASN A 14 19.57 22.72 -22.73
CA ASN A 14 20.08 22.33 -24.05
C ASN A 14 20.82 20.97 -23.98
N GLU A 15 21.22 20.42 -25.12
CA GLU A 15 21.83 19.09 -25.17
C GLU A 15 23.17 19.01 -24.42
N ASP A 16 24.01 20.04 -24.52
CA ASP A 16 25.30 20.11 -23.84
C ASP A 16 25.13 20.18 -22.32
N GLU A 17 24.22 21.03 -21.84
CA GLU A 17 23.88 21.15 -20.41
C GLU A 17 23.36 19.82 -19.84
N ARG A 18 22.48 19.13 -20.58
CA ARG A 18 21.99 17.80 -20.18
C ARG A 18 23.12 16.77 -20.15
N ALA A 19 24.05 16.81 -21.10
CA ALA A 19 25.18 15.90 -21.15
C ALA A 19 26.10 16.10 -19.93
N VAL A 20 26.47 17.34 -19.63
CA VAL A 20 27.26 17.70 -18.45
C VAL A 20 26.57 17.25 -17.16
N LEU A 21 25.29 17.57 -16.99
CA LEU A 21 24.54 17.19 -15.78
C LEU A 21 24.44 15.66 -15.61
N ARG A 22 24.27 14.90 -16.70
CA ARG A 22 24.31 13.42 -16.63
C ARG A 22 25.68 12.92 -16.18
N THR A 23 26.77 13.45 -16.72
CA THR A 23 28.12 13.07 -16.31
C THR A 23 28.33 13.30 -14.81
N GLU A 24 27.91 14.45 -14.29
CA GLU A 24 28.03 14.76 -12.87
C GLU A 24 27.16 13.84 -11.98
N ILE A 25 25.93 13.52 -12.40
CA ILE A 25 25.09 12.54 -11.71
C ILE A 25 25.75 11.15 -11.75
N ASP A 26 26.30 10.73 -12.90
CA ASP A 26 26.92 9.42 -13.05
C ASP A 26 28.19 9.29 -12.18
N GLU A 27 29.00 10.34 -12.08
CA GLU A 27 30.14 10.38 -11.13
C GLU A 27 29.66 10.32 -9.68
N TRP A 28 28.61 11.06 -9.33
CA TRP A 28 28.00 10.96 -8.00
C TRP A 28 27.48 9.54 -7.71
N VAL A 29 26.78 8.90 -8.66
CA VAL A 29 26.28 7.52 -8.53
C VAL A 29 27.44 6.54 -8.30
N LYS A 30 28.56 6.66 -9.02
CA LYS A 30 29.76 5.83 -8.81
C LYS A 30 30.27 5.90 -7.37
N CYS A 31 30.27 7.09 -6.78
CA CYS A 31 30.69 7.28 -5.40
C CYS A 31 29.62 6.90 -4.37
N PHE A 32 28.34 7.01 -4.73
CA PHE A 32 27.21 6.79 -3.83
C PHE A 32 26.85 5.31 -3.69
N LEU A 33 26.79 4.55 -4.79
CA LEU A 33 26.40 3.12 -4.78
C LEU A 33 27.22 2.26 -3.81
N PRO A 34 28.56 2.39 -3.71
CA PRO A 34 29.36 1.59 -2.78
C PRO A 34 29.04 1.84 -1.31
N LYS A 35 28.39 2.96 -0.97
CA LYS A 35 27.98 3.28 0.41
C LYS A 35 26.71 2.54 0.83
N LEU A 36 26.01 1.94 -0.12
CA LEU A 36 24.76 1.22 0.10
C LEU A 36 25.06 -0.25 0.37
N GLU A 37 24.74 -0.69 1.58
CA GLU A 37 24.81 -2.10 1.96
C GLU A 37 23.50 -2.53 2.63
N ARG A 38 23.02 -3.72 2.29
CA ARG A 38 21.80 -4.30 2.84
C ARG A 38 21.95 -5.79 3.06
N GLU A 39 21.20 -6.32 4.02
CA GLU A 39 20.92 -7.75 4.11
C GLU A 39 19.62 -8.10 3.39
N SER A 40 19.48 -9.37 2.99
CA SER A 40 18.21 -9.89 2.47
C SER A 40 17.95 -11.28 3.02
N THR A 41 16.70 -11.53 3.42
CA THR A 41 16.24 -12.85 3.86
C THR A 41 15.55 -13.65 2.75
N ARG A 42 15.38 -13.03 1.57
CA ARG A 42 14.83 -13.68 0.39
C ARG A 42 15.87 -14.62 -0.25
N THR A 43 15.37 -15.54 -1.07
CA THR A 43 16.21 -16.55 -1.77
C THR A 43 16.24 -16.29 -3.27
N GLU A 44 17.14 -16.96 -4.00
CA GLU A 44 17.16 -16.92 -5.48
C GLU A 44 15.80 -17.33 -6.08
N LYS A 45 15.10 -18.28 -5.46
CA LYS A 45 13.72 -18.64 -5.83
C LYS A 45 12.77 -17.45 -5.70
N CYS A 46 12.87 -16.68 -4.61
CA CYS A 46 12.05 -15.48 -4.42
C CYS A 46 12.34 -14.44 -5.51
N ARG A 47 13.62 -14.21 -5.85
CA ARG A 47 14.04 -13.30 -6.92
C ARG A 47 13.48 -13.70 -8.28
N LEU A 48 13.56 -14.99 -8.60
CA LEU A 48 13.05 -15.54 -9.85
C LEU A 48 11.55 -15.30 -9.99
N ILE A 49 10.76 -15.57 -8.94
CA ILE A 49 9.30 -15.35 -8.97
C ILE A 49 8.98 -13.85 -9.01
N ALA A 50 9.66 -13.02 -8.20
CA ALA A 50 9.46 -11.57 -8.18
C ALA A 50 9.80 -10.91 -9.52
N SER A 51 10.76 -11.46 -10.28
CA SER A 51 11.08 -10.97 -11.62
C SER A 51 9.94 -11.11 -12.63
N VAL A 52 8.99 -12.02 -12.37
CA VAL A 52 7.79 -12.18 -13.21
C VAL A 52 6.81 -11.02 -12.98
N GLU A 53 6.76 -10.42 -11.78
CA GLU A 53 5.93 -9.21 -11.52
C GLU A 53 6.37 -7.99 -12.35
N ARG A 54 7.65 -7.96 -12.78
CA ARG A 54 8.22 -6.88 -13.60
C ARG A 54 8.02 -7.11 -15.10
N GLN A 55 7.46 -8.26 -15.49
CA GLN A 55 7.20 -8.56 -16.90
C GLN A 55 5.97 -7.82 -17.41
N LYS A 56 6.05 -7.42 -18.68
CA LYS A 56 4.90 -6.97 -19.45
C LYS A 56 4.34 -8.18 -20.19
N PHE A 57 3.10 -8.52 -19.88
CA PHE A 57 2.33 -9.54 -20.56
C PHE A 57 1.70 -8.97 -21.83
N GLY A 58 1.31 -9.85 -22.74
CA GLY A 58 0.52 -9.54 -23.93
C GLY A 58 -0.86 -9.02 -23.55
N ASP A 59 -1.49 -9.66 -22.55
CA ASP A 59 -2.70 -9.18 -21.90
C ASP A 59 -2.42 -8.74 -20.45
N ASP A 60 -2.68 -7.47 -20.13
CA ASP A 60 -2.49 -6.94 -18.79
C ASP A 60 -3.44 -7.59 -17.75
N PHE A 61 -4.57 -8.18 -18.16
CA PHE A 61 -5.46 -8.96 -17.29
C PHE A 61 -4.79 -10.21 -16.70
N ASN A 62 -3.82 -10.79 -17.41
CA ASN A 62 -3.08 -11.95 -16.93
C ASN A 62 -2.31 -11.66 -15.63
N ALA A 63 -1.95 -10.40 -15.35
CA ALA A 63 -1.29 -10.05 -14.09
C ALA A 63 -2.20 -10.21 -12.85
N ALA A 64 -3.52 -10.04 -13.02
CA ALA A 64 -4.50 -10.23 -11.95
C ALA A 64 -4.80 -11.72 -11.72
N GLU A 65 -4.82 -12.51 -12.79
CA GLU A 65 -5.12 -13.95 -12.75
C GLU A 65 -3.91 -14.83 -12.43
N TRP A 66 -2.69 -14.35 -12.66
CA TRP A 66 -1.47 -15.13 -12.47
C TRP A 66 -1.27 -15.55 -10.99
N ARG A 67 -1.05 -16.86 -10.81
CA ARG A 67 -0.84 -17.51 -9.51
C ARG A 67 0.37 -18.41 -9.48
N PHE A 68 0.66 -19.08 -10.60
CA PHE A 68 1.83 -19.93 -10.74
C PHE A 68 2.62 -19.57 -11.98
N CYS A 69 3.94 -19.73 -11.94
CA CYS A 69 4.81 -19.63 -13.11
C CYS A 69 5.70 -20.86 -13.25
N LYS A 70 6.15 -21.12 -14.47
CA LYS A 70 7.07 -22.20 -14.81
C LYS A 70 8.05 -21.70 -15.88
N PHE A 71 9.31 -22.14 -15.81
CA PHE A 71 10.33 -21.76 -16.79
C PHE A 71 10.77 -22.98 -17.60
N VAL A 72 10.56 -22.94 -18.90
CA VAL A 72 10.86 -24.06 -19.82
C VAL A 72 11.70 -23.54 -20.97
N ARG A 73 12.89 -24.13 -21.16
CA ARG A 73 13.85 -23.72 -22.20
C ARG A 73 14.20 -22.21 -22.10
N LYS A 74 13.68 -21.40 -23.03
CA LYS A 74 13.90 -19.94 -23.14
C LYS A 74 12.61 -19.14 -22.86
N GLU A 75 11.59 -19.79 -22.31
CA GLU A 75 10.27 -19.22 -22.08
C GLU A 75 9.87 -19.35 -20.61
N GLY A 76 9.13 -18.35 -20.14
CA GLY A 76 8.38 -18.40 -18.89
C GLY A 76 6.90 -18.56 -19.25
N ILE A 77 6.17 -19.28 -18.42
CA ILE A 77 4.76 -19.57 -18.61
C ILE A 77 4.04 -19.24 -17.31
N ILE A 78 2.93 -18.50 -17.38
CA ILE A 78 2.07 -18.19 -16.24
C ILE A 78 0.75 -18.96 -16.29
N PHE A 79 0.22 -19.28 -15.10
CA PHE A 79 -0.98 -20.09 -14.90
C PHE A 79 -1.88 -19.48 -13.82
N ASN A 80 -3.18 -19.79 -13.90
CA ASN A 80 -4.18 -19.44 -12.89
C ASN A 80 -4.17 -20.39 -11.66
N ASP A 81 -5.08 -20.19 -10.72
CA ASP A 81 -5.14 -20.90 -9.42
C ASP A 81 -5.21 -22.44 -9.56
N ASP A 82 -5.78 -22.97 -10.65
CA ASP A 82 -5.95 -24.42 -10.84
C ASP A 82 -4.73 -25.11 -11.45
N LYS A 83 -3.70 -24.38 -11.87
CA LYS A 83 -2.53 -24.87 -12.65
C LYS A 83 -2.88 -25.58 -13.97
N LYS A 84 -4.16 -25.72 -14.30
CA LYS A 84 -4.67 -26.41 -15.48
C LYS A 84 -4.69 -25.53 -16.72
N TYR A 85 -4.82 -24.21 -16.53
CA TYR A 85 -4.93 -23.26 -17.63
C TYR A 85 -3.66 -22.42 -17.72
N GLU A 86 -2.96 -22.59 -18.83
CA GLU A 86 -1.89 -21.68 -19.26
C GLU A 86 -2.53 -20.35 -19.66
N LEU A 87 -2.10 -19.26 -19.02
CA LEU A 87 -2.58 -17.92 -19.32
C LEU A 87 -1.76 -17.29 -20.45
N GLU A 88 -0.43 -17.37 -20.35
CA GLU A 88 0.47 -16.74 -21.31
C GLU A 88 1.89 -17.32 -21.24
N LYS A 89 2.60 -17.27 -22.36
CA LYS A 89 4.06 -17.44 -22.44
C LYS A 89 4.75 -16.12 -22.68
N PHE A 90 5.89 -15.93 -22.03
CA PHE A 90 6.73 -14.76 -22.19
C PHE A 90 8.21 -15.16 -22.39
N LYS A 91 8.95 -14.30 -23.09
CA LYS A 91 10.40 -14.46 -23.25
C LYS A 91 11.10 -14.16 -21.93
N ILE A 92 11.96 -15.07 -21.46
CA ILE A 92 12.72 -14.85 -20.22
C ILE A 92 13.85 -13.84 -20.43
N THR A 93 14.09 -13.00 -19.42
CA THR A 93 15.12 -11.97 -19.42
C THR A 93 16.52 -12.55 -19.19
N SER A 94 17.57 -11.77 -19.47
CA SER A 94 18.95 -12.15 -19.12
C SER A 94 19.12 -12.45 -17.63
N PHE A 95 18.48 -11.63 -16.78
CA PHE A 95 18.42 -11.84 -15.32
C PHE A 95 17.86 -13.23 -14.97
N GLN A 96 16.69 -13.59 -15.49
CA GLN A 96 16.05 -14.89 -15.25
C GLN A 96 16.91 -16.05 -15.77
N LYS A 97 17.54 -15.90 -16.94
CA LYS A 97 18.46 -16.91 -17.49
C LYS A 97 19.64 -17.15 -16.55
N LYS A 98 20.23 -16.11 -15.97
CA LYS A 98 21.36 -16.23 -15.03
C LYS A 98 20.95 -17.01 -13.78
N ILE A 99 19.80 -16.70 -13.19
CA ILE A 99 19.29 -17.45 -12.03
C ILE A 99 19.06 -18.92 -12.37
N LEU A 100 18.43 -19.22 -13.51
CA LEU A 100 18.15 -20.59 -13.97
C LEU A 100 19.41 -21.37 -14.35
N ARG A 101 20.50 -20.69 -14.77
CA ARG A 101 21.81 -21.31 -15.01
C ARG A 101 22.50 -21.68 -13.70
N ARG A 102 22.47 -20.77 -12.71
CA ARG A 102 23.04 -21.02 -11.36
C ARG A 102 22.26 -22.08 -10.59
N ASN A 103 20.95 -22.22 -10.86
CA ASN A 103 20.07 -23.17 -10.18
C ASN A 103 19.26 -23.99 -11.19
N PRO A 104 19.86 -25.02 -11.84
CA PRO A 104 19.18 -25.83 -12.86
C PRO A 104 17.90 -26.51 -12.36
N ASN A 105 17.82 -26.81 -11.05
CA ASN A 105 16.65 -27.39 -10.40
C ASN A 105 15.40 -26.49 -10.45
N PHE A 106 15.54 -25.22 -10.84
CA PHE A 106 14.40 -24.33 -11.03
C PHE A 106 13.75 -24.44 -12.43
N LYS A 107 14.38 -25.16 -13.36
CA LYS A 107 13.82 -25.38 -14.69
C LYS A 107 12.71 -26.42 -14.63
N ASN A 108 11.65 -26.20 -15.41
CA ASN A 108 10.52 -27.11 -15.55
C ASN A 108 9.75 -27.39 -14.23
N VAL A 109 9.88 -26.52 -13.22
CA VAL A 109 9.18 -26.62 -11.93
C VAL A 109 8.11 -25.51 -11.83
N PHE A 110 6.97 -25.84 -11.23
CA PHE A 110 5.93 -24.86 -10.90
C PHE A 110 6.31 -24.09 -9.64
N PHE A 111 6.24 -22.77 -9.74
CA PHE A 111 6.40 -21.85 -8.63
C PHE A 111 5.12 -21.06 -8.39
N GLY A 112 4.63 -21.07 -7.16
CA GLY A 112 3.55 -20.19 -6.73
C GLY A 112 4.06 -18.78 -6.51
N ARG A 113 3.26 -17.77 -6.91
CA ARG A 113 3.48 -16.36 -6.57
C ARG A 113 3.55 -16.16 -5.06
N SER A 114 2.76 -16.93 -4.31
CA SER A 114 2.80 -16.99 -2.85
C SER A 114 4.04 -17.73 -2.30
N GLU A 115 5.10 -17.96 -3.07
CA GLU A 115 6.35 -18.50 -2.52
C GLU A 115 7.43 -17.42 -2.34
N ILE A 116 7.14 -16.16 -2.72
CA ILE A 116 8.02 -15.01 -2.44
C ILE A 116 7.97 -14.71 -0.94
N LYS A 117 9.01 -15.09 -0.20
CA LYS A 117 9.07 -14.78 1.23
C LYS A 117 9.01 -13.28 1.49
N GLU A 118 8.47 -12.90 2.64
CA GLU A 118 8.59 -11.54 3.15
C GLU A 118 10.07 -11.15 3.29
N GLU A 119 10.37 -9.89 3.01
CA GLU A 119 11.70 -9.34 3.19
C GLU A 119 11.81 -8.75 4.59
N THR A 120 12.82 -9.17 5.34
CA THR A 120 13.08 -8.70 6.71
C THR A 120 14.51 -8.20 6.90
N GLY A 121 15.32 -8.22 5.83
CA GLY A 121 16.64 -7.62 5.80
C GLY A 121 16.62 -6.12 6.10
N PHE A 122 17.74 -5.61 6.59
CA PHE A 122 17.90 -4.21 7.01
C PHE A 122 19.09 -3.57 6.31
N TRP A 123 19.11 -2.24 6.30
CA TRP A 123 20.20 -1.46 5.74
C TRP A 123 21.40 -1.38 6.71
N LYS A 124 22.60 -1.64 6.20
CA LYS A 124 23.87 -1.54 6.91
C LYS A 124 24.59 -0.24 6.53
N LEU A 125 24.00 0.87 6.91
CA LEU A 125 24.51 2.18 6.53
C LEU A 125 25.60 2.66 7.50
N ASN A 126 26.58 3.36 6.95
CA ASN A 126 27.56 4.10 7.73
C ASN A 126 26.91 5.31 8.45
N ASN A 127 27.64 5.92 9.38
CA ASN A 127 27.14 7.07 10.15
C ASN A 127 26.81 8.29 9.26
N GLU A 128 27.55 8.48 8.16
CA GLU A 128 27.29 9.55 7.19
C GLU A 128 25.87 9.46 6.61
N LEU A 129 25.49 8.29 6.08
CA LEU A 129 24.16 8.09 5.48
C LEU A 129 23.06 7.99 6.53
N LYS A 130 23.32 7.39 7.69
CA LYS A 130 22.34 7.32 8.79
C LYS A 130 21.84 8.69 9.21
N ASN A 131 22.74 9.67 9.31
CA ASN A 131 22.40 11.04 9.69
C ASN A 131 21.63 11.81 8.60
N LYS A 132 21.56 11.27 7.38
CA LYS A 132 20.85 11.88 6.24
C LYS A 132 19.48 11.23 5.99
N ILE A 133 19.09 10.18 6.71
CA ILE A 133 17.81 9.50 6.48
C ILE A 133 16.66 10.47 6.75
N ILE A 134 15.80 10.65 5.75
CA ILE A 134 14.51 11.35 5.89
C ILE A 134 13.43 10.34 6.29
N SER A 135 13.42 9.18 5.64
CA SER A 135 12.44 8.12 5.86
C SER A 135 12.98 6.77 5.43
N GLU A 136 12.60 5.72 6.13
CA GLU A 136 12.92 4.34 5.80
C GLU A 136 11.64 3.49 5.80
N GLY A 137 11.45 2.70 4.75
CA GLY A 137 10.35 1.75 4.59
C GLY A 137 10.83 0.42 4.01
N GLY A 138 9.92 -0.55 3.91
CA GLY A 138 10.30 -1.93 3.54
C GLY A 138 10.87 -2.11 2.12
N GLU A 139 10.51 -1.24 1.17
CA GLU A 139 10.98 -1.32 -0.23
C GLU A 139 11.78 -0.09 -0.67
N ALA A 140 11.88 0.95 0.18
CA ALA A 140 12.60 2.16 -0.16
C ALA A 140 13.20 2.87 1.07
N ILE A 141 14.32 3.55 0.85
CA ILE A 141 14.93 4.47 1.81
C ILE A 141 15.13 5.83 1.14
N ILE A 142 14.97 6.90 1.91
CA ILE A 142 15.06 8.27 1.41
C ILE A 142 16.11 9.03 2.21
N PHE A 143 17.06 9.64 1.50
CA PHE A 143 18.12 10.46 2.07
C PHE A 143 17.95 11.93 1.73
N LEU A 144 18.46 12.79 2.59
CA LEU A 144 18.71 14.19 2.29
C LEU A 144 20.10 14.31 1.66
N GLU A 145 20.16 14.78 0.42
CA GLU A 145 21.41 15.10 -0.25
C GLU A 145 21.46 16.55 -0.69
N LYS A 146 22.69 17.05 -0.86
CA LYS A 146 22.96 18.41 -1.30
C LYS A 146 23.72 18.37 -2.63
N PHE A 147 23.09 18.87 -3.68
CA PHE A 147 23.63 18.99 -5.03
C PHE A 147 23.87 20.47 -5.33
N GLY A 148 25.11 20.94 -5.22
CA GLY A 148 25.39 22.38 -5.26
C GLY A 148 24.69 23.11 -4.11
N ASN A 149 23.83 24.09 -4.42
CA ASN A 149 22.99 24.78 -3.44
C ASN A 149 21.62 24.13 -3.22
N LEU A 150 21.25 23.14 -4.03
CA LEU A 150 19.97 22.46 -3.97
C LEU A 150 19.99 21.35 -2.91
N LYS A 151 19.07 21.40 -1.96
CA LYS A 151 18.76 20.27 -1.07
C LYS A 151 17.68 19.42 -1.74
N ALA A 152 17.96 18.15 -1.97
CA ALA A 152 17.05 17.21 -2.62
C ALA A 152 16.79 15.99 -1.74
N ALA A 153 15.65 15.34 -1.96
CA ALA A 153 15.39 14.02 -1.41
C ALA A 153 15.83 12.95 -2.41
N VAL A 154 16.68 12.02 -2.00
CA VAL A 154 17.15 10.90 -2.83
C VAL A 154 16.46 9.64 -2.37
N ARG A 155 15.53 9.12 -3.17
CA ARG A 155 14.81 7.88 -2.90
C ARG A 155 15.50 6.72 -3.59
N ILE A 156 15.86 5.70 -2.83
CA ILE A 156 16.35 4.42 -3.35
C ILE A 156 15.22 3.42 -3.22
N GLN A 157 14.76 2.89 -4.36
CA GLN A 157 13.68 1.91 -4.40
C GLN A 157 14.17 0.57 -4.95
N ILE A 158 13.94 -0.50 -4.19
CA ILE A 158 14.50 -1.81 -4.48
C ILE A 158 13.43 -2.72 -5.09
N PHE A 159 13.66 -3.22 -6.30
CA PHE A 159 12.76 -4.18 -6.96
C PHE A 159 13.28 -5.62 -6.92
N ASP A 160 14.60 -5.80 -6.90
CA ASP A 160 15.25 -7.08 -6.65
C ASP A 160 15.79 -7.16 -5.23
N ALA A 161 15.45 -8.24 -4.53
CA ALA A 161 15.79 -8.38 -3.11
C ALA A 161 17.29 -8.48 -2.83
N PHE A 162 18.13 -8.80 -3.82
CA PHE A 162 19.58 -8.88 -3.59
C PHE A 162 20.30 -7.58 -3.91
N LEU A 163 19.61 -6.55 -4.41
CA LEU A 163 20.23 -5.26 -4.69
C LEU A 163 20.92 -4.71 -3.43
N PHE A 164 22.21 -4.40 -3.56
CA PHE A 164 23.09 -3.91 -2.49
C PHE A 164 23.41 -4.93 -1.38
N THR A 165 23.20 -6.22 -1.63
CA THR A 165 23.70 -7.27 -0.75
C THR A 165 25.14 -7.63 -1.08
N THR A 166 25.84 -8.28 -0.16
CA THR A 166 27.19 -8.82 -0.40
C THR A 166 27.26 -9.78 -1.60
N LYS A 167 26.14 -10.36 -2.01
CA LYS A 167 26.02 -11.26 -3.17
C LYS A 167 25.74 -10.54 -4.49
N PHE A 168 25.36 -9.26 -4.44
CA PHE A 168 24.96 -8.48 -5.61
C PHE A 168 25.09 -6.97 -5.31
N GLY A 169 26.33 -6.50 -5.34
CA GLY A 169 26.71 -5.13 -5.03
C GLY A 169 26.87 -4.23 -6.25
N ALA A 170 27.40 -3.02 -6.02
CA ALA A 170 27.56 -1.98 -7.04
C ALA A 170 28.36 -2.43 -8.29
N SER A 171 29.33 -3.33 -8.13
CA SER A 171 30.19 -3.82 -9.22
C SER A 171 29.46 -4.72 -10.23
N GLU A 172 28.28 -5.25 -9.89
CA GLU A 172 27.45 -6.03 -10.82
C GLU A 172 26.37 -5.20 -11.54
N LEU A 173 26.36 -3.89 -11.29
CA LEU A 173 25.34 -2.97 -11.79
C LEU A 173 25.89 -2.08 -12.91
N LYS A 174 25.00 -1.79 -13.84
CA LYS A 174 25.09 -0.60 -14.69
C LYS A 174 23.83 0.23 -14.49
N TRP A 175 23.85 1.47 -14.92
CA TRP A 175 22.72 2.36 -14.75
C TRP A 175 22.48 3.25 -15.96
N LYS A 176 21.30 3.86 -15.96
CA LYS A 176 20.87 4.84 -16.96
C LYS A 176 20.22 6.03 -16.28
N THR A 177 20.75 7.21 -16.55
CA THR A 177 20.28 8.47 -15.97
C THR A 177 19.30 9.16 -16.92
N ASN A 178 18.06 9.36 -16.47
CA ASN A 178 17.03 10.13 -17.16
C ASN A 178 16.77 11.43 -16.39
N LEU A 179 16.73 12.57 -17.08
CA LEU A 179 16.48 13.88 -16.48
C LEU A 179 15.06 14.34 -16.78
N ILE A 180 14.45 15.12 -15.90
CA ILE A 180 13.13 15.71 -16.19
C ILE A 180 13.17 16.62 -17.42
N SER A 181 14.28 17.32 -17.62
CA SER A 181 14.49 18.19 -18.78
C SER A 181 14.48 17.45 -20.12
N ASP A 182 14.54 16.12 -20.13
CA ASP A 182 14.43 15.30 -21.35
C ASP A 182 12.99 15.20 -21.88
N PHE A 183 12.02 15.66 -21.09
CA PHE A 183 10.61 15.42 -21.32
C PHE A 183 9.80 16.71 -21.22
N GLU A 184 8.76 16.79 -22.04
CA GLU A 184 7.76 17.85 -21.93
C GLU A 184 6.69 17.49 -20.89
N LYS A 185 5.86 18.47 -20.55
CA LYS A 185 4.71 18.25 -19.67
C LYS A 185 3.64 17.40 -20.38
N ALA A 186 3.17 16.36 -19.70
CA ALA A 186 2.04 15.57 -20.16
C ALA A 186 0.74 16.38 -20.01
N GLU A 187 -0.05 16.47 -21.10
CA GLU A 187 -1.31 17.22 -21.13
C GLU A 187 -2.55 16.33 -21.27
N ASN A 188 -2.41 15.06 -21.66
CA ASN A 188 -3.53 14.16 -21.94
C ASN A 188 -3.10 12.67 -21.86
N ARG A 189 -4.01 11.74 -22.21
CA ARG A 189 -3.77 10.27 -22.25
C ARG A 189 -3.29 9.73 -23.61
N ASN A 190 -2.96 10.59 -24.57
CA ASN A 190 -2.59 10.19 -25.92
C ASN A 190 -1.33 9.30 -25.93
N LYS A 191 -1.48 8.05 -26.32
CA LYS A 191 -0.41 7.04 -26.33
C LYS A 191 0.74 7.37 -27.29
N LYS A 192 0.56 8.30 -28.22
CA LYS A 192 1.59 8.71 -29.18
C LYS A 192 2.66 9.64 -28.57
N ASP A 193 2.32 10.36 -27.49
CA ASP A 193 3.22 11.31 -26.85
C ASP A 193 4.18 10.53 -25.93
N LYS A 194 5.30 10.06 -26.50
CA LYS A 194 6.27 9.20 -25.81
C LYS A 194 7.30 9.95 -24.97
N PHE A 195 7.42 11.27 -25.15
CA PHE A 195 8.44 12.13 -24.52
C PHE A 195 7.81 13.15 -23.55
N VAL A 196 6.78 12.73 -22.82
CA VAL A 196 6.08 13.58 -21.84
C VAL A 196 6.06 12.92 -20.47
N VAL A 197 6.06 13.72 -19.41
CA VAL A 197 5.98 13.27 -18.01
C VAL A 197 5.02 14.14 -17.21
N PRO A 198 4.47 13.65 -16.08
CA PRO A 198 3.70 14.47 -15.15
C PRO A 198 4.53 15.65 -14.63
N ILE A 199 4.05 16.88 -14.88
CA ILE A 199 4.63 18.13 -14.35
C ILE A 199 3.46 19.01 -13.90
N HIS A 200 3.31 19.20 -12.59
CA HIS A 200 2.19 19.94 -12.01
C HIS A 200 2.56 20.44 -10.61
N GLU A 201 2.03 21.60 -10.21
CA GLU A 201 2.37 22.23 -8.92
C GLU A 201 2.07 21.34 -7.72
N ASN A 202 0.99 20.54 -7.78
CA ASN A 202 0.57 19.63 -6.71
C ASN A 202 1.15 18.21 -6.79
N ILE A 203 2.17 17.97 -7.63
CA ILE A 203 2.82 16.68 -7.79
C ILE A 203 4.29 16.83 -7.43
N VAL A 204 4.84 15.88 -6.66
CA VAL A 204 6.27 15.86 -6.38
C VAL A 204 7.06 15.75 -7.68
N GLN A 205 7.97 16.68 -7.90
CA GLN A 205 8.85 16.71 -9.06
C GLN A 205 10.03 15.76 -8.87
N ASN A 206 10.17 14.82 -9.81
CA ASN A 206 11.35 13.97 -9.93
C ASN A 206 12.35 14.67 -10.86
N PHE A 207 13.42 15.25 -10.33
CA PHE A 207 14.43 15.95 -11.12
C PHE A 207 15.21 15.00 -12.02
N ALA A 208 15.59 13.85 -11.48
CA ALA A 208 16.28 12.80 -12.20
C ALA A 208 15.89 11.43 -11.66
N ASN A 209 15.97 10.41 -12.52
CA ASN A 209 15.80 9.03 -12.12
C ASN A 209 16.86 8.16 -12.79
N ILE A 210 17.56 7.40 -11.95
CA ILE A 210 18.62 6.50 -12.32
C ILE A 210 18.06 5.07 -12.26
N GLU A 211 17.92 4.45 -13.41
CA GLU A 211 17.47 3.05 -13.54
C GLU A 211 18.66 2.11 -13.36
N LEU A 212 18.54 1.12 -12.48
CA LEU A 212 19.60 0.16 -12.18
C LEU A 212 19.34 -1.17 -12.87
N PHE A 213 20.35 -1.67 -13.59
CA PHE A 213 20.29 -2.92 -14.35
C PHE A 213 21.47 -3.82 -14.01
N GLN A 214 21.33 -5.11 -14.32
CA GLN A 214 22.46 -6.01 -14.30
C GLN A 214 23.46 -5.65 -15.42
N LEU A 215 24.76 -5.78 -15.15
CA LEU A 215 25.82 -5.39 -16.10
C LEU A 215 25.66 -6.04 -17.51
N ASP A 216 25.30 -7.32 -17.56
CA ASP A 216 25.07 -8.11 -18.78
C ASP A 216 23.64 -7.97 -19.36
N ASP A 217 22.78 -7.12 -18.79
CA ASP A 217 21.47 -6.80 -19.37
C ASP A 217 21.60 -5.72 -20.45
N GLU A 218 22.25 -6.05 -21.56
CA GLU A 218 22.52 -5.14 -22.70
C GLU A 218 21.26 -4.41 -23.20
N LYS A 219 20.08 -5.02 -23.08
CA LYS A 219 18.82 -4.50 -23.59
C LYS A 219 17.98 -3.75 -22.56
N GLU A 220 18.47 -3.58 -21.34
CA GLU A 220 17.74 -2.94 -20.23
C GLU A 220 16.35 -3.59 -20.05
N GLU A 221 16.29 -4.93 -20.18
CA GLU A 221 15.05 -5.70 -20.18
C GLU A 221 14.43 -5.78 -18.77
N ASP A 222 15.24 -5.76 -17.70
CA ASP A 222 14.79 -5.95 -16.32
C ASP A 222 15.43 -4.94 -15.35
N CYS A 223 14.71 -3.84 -15.09
CA CYS A 223 15.12 -2.84 -14.09
C CYS A 223 15.02 -3.42 -12.68
N LEU A 224 16.13 -3.39 -11.93
CA LEU A 224 16.28 -4.03 -10.62
C LEU A 224 16.05 -3.07 -9.45
N GLY A 225 16.12 -1.76 -9.69
CA GLY A 225 15.82 -0.72 -8.72
C GLY A 225 15.97 0.66 -9.33
N TRP A 226 15.59 1.67 -8.55
CA TRP A 226 15.73 3.07 -8.91
C TRP A 226 16.47 3.85 -7.85
N ILE A 227 17.19 4.88 -8.29
CA ILE A 227 17.59 6.02 -7.46
C ILE A 227 16.94 7.25 -8.07
N THR A 228 15.99 7.85 -7.36
CA THR A 228 15.25 9.01 -7.82
C THR A 228 15.65 10.23 -7.01
N ILE A 229 16.05 11.31 -7.68
CA ILE A 229 16.34 12.61 -7.06
C ILE A 229 15.08 13.47 -7.18
N LEU A 230 14.54 13.88 -6.04
CA LEU A 230 13.21 14.48 -5.88
C LEU A 230 13.31 15.87 -5.25
N GLU A 231 12.31 16.71 -5.51
CA GLU A 231 12.13 17.93 -4.72
C GLU A 231 11.97 17.59 -3.23
N LYS A 232 12.68 18.33 -2.36
CA LYS A 232 12.57 18.18 -0.91
C LYS A 232 11.38 19.01 -0.42
N CYS A 233 10.45 18.33 0.24
CA CYS A 233 9.34 18.97 0.96
C CYS A 233 9.67 19.14 2.46
N ASP A 234 8.86 19.96 3.13
CA ASP A 234 9.07 20.36 4.53
C ASP A 234 8.56 19.28 5.51
N THR A 235 7.35 18.78 5.28
CA THR A 235 6.61 17.86 6.15
C THR A 235 5.56 17.09 5.33
N ASN A 236 4.79 16.21 5.98
CA ASN A 236 3.62 15.57 5.40
C ASN A 236 2.33 16.01 6.09
N VAL A 237 1.20 15.95 5.37
CA VAL A 237 -0.11 16.41 5.85
C VAL A 237 -0.55 15.65 7.09
N ARG A 238 -0.19 14.37 7.23
CA ARG A 238 -0.49 13.58 8.44
C ARG A 238 0.08 14.22 9.70
N ASN A 239 1.37 14.58 9.67
CA ASN A 239 2.06 15.16 10.81
C ASN A 239 1.41 16.48 11.22
N GLU A 240 1.11 17.34 10.25
CA GLU A 240 0.51 18.64 10.52
C GLU A 240 -0.94 18.53 11.05
N LEU A 241 -1.74 17.61 10.51
CA LEU A 241 -3.09 17.37 11.01
C LEU A 241 -3.09 16.76 12.42
N LYS A 242 -2.17 15.83 12.69
CA LYS A 242 -2.04 15.15 13.98
C LYS A 242 -1.61 16.12 15.09
N ASN A 243 -0.72 17.06 14.76
CA ASN A 243 -0.25 18.09 15.69
C ASN A 243 -1.18 19.31 15.74
N GLU A 244 -2.30 19.29 15.00
CA GLU A 244 -3.28 20.38 14.91
C GLU A 244 -2.68 21.72 14.43
N ASN A 245 -1.64 21.65 13.61
CA ASN A 245 -0.91 22.82 13.11
C ASN A 245 -1.62 23.55 11.95
N LEU A 246 -2.58 22.91 11.30
CA LEU A 246 -3.26 23.46 10.12
C LEU A 246 -4.61 24.05 10.48
N ASP A 247 -4.82 25.31 10.10
CA ASP A 247 -6.11 25.98 10.20
C ASP A 247 -7.09 25.53 9.09
N LEU A 248 -8.35 25.96 9.17
CA LEU A 248 -9.35 25.57 8.18
C LEU A 248 -9.04 26.06 6.76
N GLY A 249 -8.46 27.27 6.63
CA GLY A 249 -8.12 27.86 5.33
C GLY A 249 -7.00 27.08 4.64
N GLU A 250 -5.97 26.69 5.38
CA GLU A 250 -4.89 25.83 4.91
C GLU A 250 -5.41 24.45 4.50
N ARG A 251 -6.28 23.84 5.32
CA ARG A 251 -6.90 22.55 4.99
C ARG A 251 -7.78 22.61 3.73
N LYS A 252 -8.50 23.72 3.49
CA LYS A 252 -9.21 23.97 2.23
C LYS A 252 -8.26 24.04 1.04
N LYS A 253 -7.16 24.79 1.15
CA LYS A 253 -6.12 24.88 0.10
C LYS A 253 -5.53 23.51 -0.22
N ILE A 254 -5.23 22.70 0.80
CA ILE A 254 -4.75 21.33 0.65
C ILE A 254 -5.80 20.48 -0.09
N ALA A 255 -7.07 20.53 0.32
CA ALA A 255 -8.13 19.76 -0.34
C ALA A 255 -8.28 20.11 -1.83
N ILE A 256 -8.21 21.40 -2.17
CA ILE A 256 -8.25 21.89 -3.56
C ILE A 256 -7.02 21.42 -4.33
N GLY A 257 -5.82 21.56 -3.77
CA GLY A 257 -4.57 21.13 -4.41
C GLY A 257 -4.52 19.61 -4.65
N LEU A 258 -5.02 18.81 -3.71
CA LEU A 258 -5.14 17.35 -3.90
C LEU A 258 -6.12 17.02 -5.02
N LYS A 259 -7.28 17.69 -5.06
CA LYS A 259 -8.25 17.51 -6.15
C LYS A 259 -7.61 17.84 -7.50
N ASN A 260 -6.96 19.00 -7.63
CA ASN A 260 -6.29 19.42 -8.86
C ASN A 260 -5.18 18.44 -9.27
N GLY A 261 -4.37 17.99 -8.32
CA GLY A 261 -3.31 17.01 -8.55
C GLY A 261 -3.84 15.65 -9.03
N PHE A 262 -4.87 15.10 -8.37
CA PHE A 262 -5.48 13.84 -8.80
C PHE A 262 -6.22 13.95 -10.13
N ASP A 263 -6.95 15.05 -10.37
CA ASP A 263 -7.61 15.33 -11.65
C ASP A 263 -6.57 15.41 -12.78
N TYR A 264 -5.43 16.07 -12.53
CA TYR A 264 -4.30 16.12 -13.46
C TYR A 264 -3.69 14.73 -13.72
N LEU A 265 -3.36 13.96 -12.68
CA LEU A 265 -2.82 12.59 -12.83
C LEU A 265 -3.77 11.74 -13.67
N TYR A 266 -5.07 11.79 -13.34
CA TYR A 266 -6.10 11.08 -14.09
C TYR A 266 -6.10 11.56 -15.56
N LYS A 267 -6.12 12.87 -15.83
CA LYS A 267 -6.06 13.45 -17.19
C LYS A 267 -4.86 12.93 -17.99
N VAL A 268 -3.70 12.72 -17.36
CA VAL A 268 -2.49 12.23 -18.03
C VAL A 268 -2.33 10.70 -18.00
N GLY A 269 -3.32 9.99 -17.45
CA GLY A 269 -3.44 8.54 -17.50
C GLY A 269 -2.73 7.79 -16.38
N ILE A 270 -2.56 8.43 -15.22
CA ILE A 270 -2.09 7.82 -13.97
C ILE A 270 -3.23 7.88 -12.95
N GLU A 271 -3.55 6.75 -12.34
CA GLU A 271 -4.44 6.69 -11.18
C GLU A 271 -3.63 6.24 -9.95
N HIS A 272 -3.75 7.02 -8.87
CA HIS A 272 -3.01 6.80 -7.63
C HIS A 272 -3.81 5.93 -6.66
N PHE A 273 -3.28 4.75 -6.29
CA PHE A 273 -3.98 3.78 -5.44
C PHE A 273 -3.54 3.82 -3.97
N ASP A 274 -2.59 4.67 -3.59
CA ASP A 274 -2.18 4.82 -2.19
C ASP A 274 -2.48 6.24 -1.66
N LYS A 275 -3.74 6.65 -1.74
CA LYS A 275 -4.23 7.98 -1.35
C LYS A 275 -4.33 8.11 0.19
N LYS A 276 -3.20 8.34 0.84
CA LYS A 276 -3.09 8.50 2.31
C LYS A 276 -2.32 9.77 2.68
N LEU A 277 -2.50 10.22 3.91
CA LEU A 277 -1.98 11.52 4.38
C LEU A 277 -0.45 11.60 4.41
N GLU A 278 0.23 10.46 4.53
CA GLU A 278 1.69 10.33 4.46
C GLU A 278 2.25 10.62 3.06
N ASN A 279 1.45 10.33 2.03
CA ASN A 279 1.82 10.52 0.64
C ASN A 279 1.46 11.92 0.12
N PHE A 280 0.99 12.80 1.01
CA PHE A 280 0.73 14.21 0.72
C PHE A 280 1.74 15.05 1.49
N LEU A 281 2.73 15.57 0.77
CA LEU A 281 3.78 16.42 1.34
C LEU A 281 3.37 17.89 1.24
N LEU A 282 4.01 18.74 2.04
CA LEU A 282 3.85 20.19 1.99
C LEU A 282 5.19 20.85 1.63
N LEU A 283 5.15 21.78 0.69
CA LEU A 283 6.27 22.63 0.33
C LEU A 283 5.77 24.09 0.25
N GLY A 284 6.19 24.92 1.21
CA GLY A 284 5.77 26.32 1.25
C GLY A 284 4.24 26.52 1.27
N GLY A 285 3.51 25.63 1.97
CA GLY A 285 2.05 25.64 2.05
C GLY A 285 1.32 25.03 0.84
N VAL A 286 2.03 24.60 -0.20
CA VAL A 286 1.46 23.89 -1.36
C VAL A 286 1.54 22.39 -1.10
N VAL A 287 0.42 21.69 -1.29
CA VAL A 287 0.38 20.22 -1.19
C VAL A 287 0.99 19.57 -2.42
N LYS A 288 1.77 18.51 -2.21
CA LYS A 288 2.49 17.72 -3.22
C LYS A 288 2.15 16.23 -3.05
N ILE A 289 1.57 15.61 -4.07
CA ILE A 289 1.31 14.17 -4.09
C ILE A 289 2.60 13.43 -4.43
N CYS A 290 2.96 12.45 -3.60
CA CYS A 290 4.17 11.64 -3.75
C CYS A 290 3.87 10.14 -3.71
N ASP A 291 4.94 9.34 -3.81
CA ASP A 291 4.94 7.87 -3.77
C ASP A 291 4.10 7.16 -4.85
N PHE A 292 4.64 7.16 -6.07
CA PHE A 292 4.06 6.44 -7.21
C PHE A 292 4.36 4.93 -7.23
N GLY A 293 4.69 4.33 -6.08
CA GLY A 293 4.95 2.89 -5.95
C GLY A 293 3.71 2.02 -6.19
N LEU A 294 2.52 2.60 -6.05
CA LEU A 294 1.24 1.91 -6.19
C LEU A 294 0.25 2.74 -7.03
N VAL A 295 0.47 2.69 -8.34
CA VAL A 295 -0.34 3.40 -9.35
C VAL A 295 -0.79 2.45 -10.45
N MET A 296 -1.86 2.84 -11.14
CA MET A 296 -2.23 2.28 -12.43
C MET A 296 -1.91 3.28 -13.54
N GLU A 297 -1.35 2.78 -14.64
CA GLU A 297 -0.86 3.57 -15.77
C GLU A 297 -1.52 3.09 -17.07
N TYR A 298 -2.40 3.91 -17.64
CA TYR A 298 -3.27 3.52 -18.76
C TYR A 298 -2.64 3.72 -20.15
N THR A 299 -1.58 4.52 -20.26
CA THR A 299 -1.05 5.03 -21.53
C THR A 299 0.00 4.11 -22.14
N GLY A 300 0.76 3.37 -21.32
CA GLY A 300 1.93 2.59 -21.74
C GLY A 300 3.16 3.42 -22.04
N ARG A 301 3.19 4.70 -21.66
CA ARG A 301 4.33 5.59 -21.91
C ARG A 301 5.58 5.09 -21.21
N ARG A 302 6.69 5.05 -21.96
CA ARG A 302 8.01 4.66 -21.43
C ARG A 302 8.58 5.74 -20.52
N SER A 303 8.38 7.01 -20.87
CA SER A 303 8.85 8.20 -20.12
C SER A 303 8.43 8.20 -18.65
N TYR A 304 7.20 7.77 -18.35
CA TYR A 304 6.71 7.68 -16.97
C TYR A 304 7.53 6.71 -16.12
N ARG A 305 8.08 5.65 -16.74
CA ARG A 305 8.94 4.68 -16.07
C ARG A 305 10.36 5.21 -15.96
N GLN A 306 10.84 5.86 -17.01
CA GLN A 306 12.18 6.43 -17.07
C GLN A 306 12.40 7.48 -15.99
N ILE A 307 11.40 8.31 -15.69
CA ILE A 307 11.52 9.35 -14.66
C ILE A 307 10.97 8.92 -13.27
N GLY A 308 10.52 7.68 -13.10
CA GLY A 308 10.14 7.15 -11.78
C GLY A 308 8.69 7.42 -11.31
N PHE A 309 7.74 7.67 -12.23
CA PHE A 309 6.30 7.81 -11.91
C PHE A 309 5.50 6.50 -12.04
N CYS A 310 6.02 5.47 -12.70
CA CYS A 310 5.33 4.17 -12.75
C CYS A 310 6.31 3.04 -13.04
N ARG A 311 6.21 1.94 -12.31
CA ARG A 311 7.07 0.77 -12.52
C ARG A 311 6.71 0.02 -13.80
N ARG A 312 7.70 -0.69 -14.35
CA ARG A 312 7.45 -1.63 -15.45
C ARG A 312 6.68 -2.85 -14.94
N GLY A 313 5.76 -3.34 -15.76
CA GLY A 313 5.08 -4.62 -15.58
C GLY A 313 3.57 -4.48 -15.77
N SER A 314 2.91 -5.56 -16.20
CA SER A 314 1.45 -5.57 -16.38
C SER A 314 0.68 -5.39 -15.06
N LYS A 315 1.34 -5.64 -13.92
CA LYS A 315 0.85 -5.33 -12.57
C LYS A 315 0.37 -3.87 -12.44
N TYR A 316 1.09 -2.92 -13.03
CA TYR A 316 0.79 -1.49 -12.93
C TYR A 316 -0.13 -0.99 -14.05
N ARG A 317 -0.70 -1.90 -14.82
CA ARG A 317 -1.61 -1.60 -15.94
C ARG A 317 -2.98 -2.21 -15.73
N ASN A 318 -3.19 -2.86 -14.58
CA ASN A 318 -4.43 -3.48 -14.18
C ASN A 318 -4.65 -3.27 -12.67
N GLU A 319 -5.72 -2.56 -12.31
CA GLU A 319 -6.08 -2.28 -10.91
C GLU A 319 -6.21 -3.55 -10.05
N ALA A 320 -6.76 -4.63 -10.62
CA ALA A 320 -6.96 -5.88 -9.94
C ALA A 320 -5.66 -6.65 -9.70
N ALA A 321 -4.52 -6.20 -10.25
CA ALA A 321 -3.21 -6.83 -10.09
C ALA A 321 -2.33 -6.19 -9.00
N LEU A 322 -2.72 -5.03 -8.45
CA LEU A 322 -1.91 -4.27 -7.48
C LEU A 322 -1.78 -5.02 -6.14
N PHE A 323 -2.86 -5.63 -5.66
CA PHE A 323 -2.93 -6.48 -4.45
C PHE A 323 -2.20 -5.91 -3.23
N SER A 324 -2.21 -4.60 -3.05
CA SER A 324 -1.52 -3.92 -1.95
C SER A 324 -2.30 -2.70 -1.52
N GLY A 325 -2.14 -2.20 -0.30
CA GLY A 325 -2.70 -0.93 0.12
C GLY A 325 -2.47 -0.63 1.60
N SER A 326 -2.81 0.57 2.07
CA SER A 326 -2.73 0.96 3.48
C SER A 326 -4.02 0.72 4.27
N PRO A 327 -3.95 0.15 5.49
CA PRO A 327 -5.12 0.00 6.36
C PRO A 327 -5.85 1.33 6.58
N GLY A 328 -7.16 1.33 6.38
CA GLY A 328 -8.01 2.50 6.56
C GLY A 328 -8.05 3.47 5.38
N PHE A 329 -7.18 3.33 4.38
CA PHE A 329 -7.15 4.19 3.20
C PHE A 329 -7.31 3.43 1.87
N SER A 330 -7.27 2.09 1.92
CA SER A 330 -7.43 1.25 0.73
C SER A 330 -8.89 1.02 0.36
N SER A 331 -9.13 0.77 -0.93
CA SER A 331 -10.43 0.34 -1.41
C SER A 331 -10.55 -1.17 -1.56
N GLN A 332 -11.79 -1.69 -1.65
CA GLN A 332 -12.03 -3.11 -1.93
C GLN A 332 -11.52 -3.51 -3.33
N GLU A 333 -11.44 -2.57 -4.26
CA GLU A 333 -11.10 -2.83 -5.66
C GLU A 333 -9.64 -3.23 -5.78
N GLN A 334 -8.81 -2.43 -5.14
CA GLN A 334 -7.38 -2.62 -5.01
C GLN A 334 -6.98 -3.89 -4.26
N LEU A 335 -7.71 -4.24 -3.19
CA LEU A 335 -7.30 -5.33 -2.29
C LEU A 335 -7.80 -6.70 -2.72
N ILE A 336 -9.00 -6.78 -3.30
CA ILE A 336 -9.67 -8.05 -3.60
C ILE A 336 -10.43 -8.04 -4.94
N ALA A 337 -10.14 -7.09 -5.84
CA ALA A 337 -10.73 -6.97 -7.18
C ALA A 337 -12.27 -6.76 -7.17
N ARG A 338 -12.76 -5.88 -6.28
CA ARG A 338 -14.20 -5.55 -6.12
C ARG A 338 -14.48 -4.06 -6.02
N TYR A 339 -15.50 -3.58 -6.73
CA TYR A 339 -15.86 -2.16 -6.77
C TYR A 339 -15.97 -1.46 -5.40
N GLY A 340 -15.33 -0.29 -5.32
CA GLY A 340 -15.48 0.67 -4.23
C GLY A 340 -14.36 1.70 -4.30
N HIS A 341 -14.69 2.97 -4.08
CA HIS A 341 -13.71 4.03 -3.91
C HIS A 341 -13.83 4.57 -2.48
N GLU A 342 -12.72 4.58 -1.74
CA GLU A 342 -12.65 5.20 -0.43
C GLU A 342 -11.62 6.31 -0.47
N GLU A 343 -12.04 7.52 -0.09
CA GLU A 343 -11.15 8.69 0.01
C GLU A 343 -11.15 9.19 1.43
N ASN A 344 -10.83 8.30 2.37
CA ASN A 344 -10.95 8.55 3.80
C ASN A 344 -10.07 9.72 4.26
N TYR A 345 -8.95 10.00 3.56
CA TYR A 345 -8.10 11.17 3.80
C TYR A 345 -8.88 12.49 3.81
N PHE A 346 -9.97 12.59 3.04
CA PHE A 346 -10.78 13.81 2.96
C PHE A 346 -11.38 14.18 4.32
N TYR A 347 -11.85 13.20 5.08
CA TYR A 347 -12.45 13.45 6.40
C TYR A 347 -11.41 13.91 7.44
N PHE A 348 -10.13 13.59 7.24
CA PHE A 348 -9.04 14.10 8.09
C PHE A 348 -8.72 15.57 7.81
N LEU A 349 -9.01 16.07 6.60
CA LEU A 349 -8.85 17.49 6.29
C LEU A 349 -9.91 18.36 6.96
N PHE A 350 -11.09 17.83 7.28
CA PHE A 350 -12.20 18.67 7.77
C PHE A 350 -12.72 18.31 9.16
N CYS A 351 -12.15 17.29 9.79
CA CYS A 351 -12.37 17.02 11.21
C CYS A 351 -11.05 17.14 11.99
N ASP A 352 -11.13 17.29 13.31
CA ASP A 352 -9.97 17.02 14.15
C ASP A 352 -9.58 15.53 14.06
N TRP A 353 -8.33 15.23 14.42
CA TRP A 353 -7.74 13.91 14.23
C TRP A 353 -8.56 12.79 14.88
N LYS A 354 -9.03 12.99 16.12
CA LYS A 354 -9.81 11.98 16.86
C LYS A 354 -11.21 11.81 16.28
N THR A 355 -11.82 12.91 15.85
CA THR A 355 -13.14 12.94 15.24
C THR A 355 -13.15 12.16 13.93
N SER A 356 -12.14 12.32 13.07
CA SER A 356 -12.03 11.54 11.82
C SER A 356 -12.07 10.04 12.07
N TRP A 357 -11.25 9.55 13.01
CA TRP A 357 -11.23 8.12 13.37
C TRP A 357 -12.57 7.65 13.94
N SER A 358 -13.18 8.44 14.82
CA SER A 358 -14.47 8.12 15.44
C SER A 358 -15.59 8.04 14.40
N LEU A 359 -15.70 9.03 13.51
CA LEU A 359 -16.72 9.06 12.47
C LEU A 359 -16.59 7.89 11.48
N LEU A 360 -15.35 7.46 11.19
CA LEU A 360 -15.07 6.37 10.26
C LEU A 360 -15.26 4.98 10.88
N TYR A 361 -14.83 4.75 12.12
CA TYR A 361 -14.66 3.41 12.67
C TYR A 361 -15.38 3.14 14.00
N ARG A 362 -15.89 4.16 14.71
CA ARG A 362 -16.65 3.94 15.93
C ARG A 362 -18.08 3.50 15.60
N PRO A 363 -18.54 2.33 16.06
CA PRO A 363 -19.93 1.94 15.99
C PRO A 363 -20.82 2.97 16.70
N ILE A 364 -21.92 3.37 16.08
CA ILE A 364 -22.88 4.30 16.70
C ILE A 364 -24.31 3.79 16.56
N ASP A 365 -25.18 4.21 17.47
CA ASP A 365 -26.62 4.02 17.35
C ASP A 365 -27.32 5.19 16.65
N GLU A 366 -28.63 5.07 16.44
CA GLU A 366 -29.43 6.09 15.74
C GLU A 366 -29.57 7.40 16.55
N LYS A 367 -29.54 7.32 17.89
CA LYS A 367 -29.60 8.50 18.76
C LYS A 367 -28.30 9.30 18.66
N GLU A 368 -27.16 8.62 18.74
CA GLU A 368 -25.84 9.22 18.52
C GLU A 368 -25.70 9.77 17.11
N ARG A 369 -26.17 9.05 16.08
CA ARG A 369 -26.15 9.52 14.69
C ARG A 369 -26.86 10.88 14.56
N LYS A 370 -28.04 11.04 15.16
CA LYS A 370 -28.78 12.32 15.15
C LYS A 370 -28.03 13.44 15.87
N ILE A 371 -27.34 13.13 16.97
CA ILE A 371 -26.51 14.11 17.70
C ILE A 371 -25.32 14.56 16.84
N ILE A 372 -24.61 13.61 16.24
CA ILE A 372 -23.46 13.88 15.37
C ILE A 372 -23.92 14.69 14.14
N HIS A 373 -25.04 14.31 13.54
CA HIS A 373 -25.57 15.02 12.37
C HIS A 373 -25.88 16.49 12.67
N LYS A 374 -26.56 16.79 13.79
CA LYS A 374 -26.78 18.17 14.25
C LYS A 374 -25.48 18.94 14.48
N ARG A 375 -24.40 18.26 14.88
CA ARG A 375 -23.08 18.89 15.06
C ARG A 375 -22.42 19.24 13.72
N ILE A 376 -22.60 18.39 12.71
CA ILE A 376 -22.10 18.62 11.35
C ILE A 376 -22.88 19.74 10.67
N GLU A 377 -24.21 19.77 10.81
CA GLU A 377 -25.05 20.86 10.30
C GLU A 377 -24.63 22.23 10.87
N LYS A 378 -24.27 22.28 12.17
CA LYS A 378 -23.71 23.48 12.81
C LYS A 378 -22.39 23.96 12.21
N CYS A 379 -21.68 23.11 11.48
CA CYS A 379 -20.48 23.48 10.72
C CYS A 379 -20.79 24.02 9.32
N ASN A 380 -22.09 24.23 9.00
CA ASN A 380 -22.61 24.67 7.71
C ASN A 380 -22.40 23.65 6.58
N ILE A 381 -22.56 22.36 6.91
CA ILE A 381 -22.45 21.24 5.98
C ILE A 381 -23.80 20.52 5.91
N LEU A 382 -24.35 20.40 4.71
CA LEU A 382 -25.59 19.64 4.47
C LEU A 382 -25.31 18.15 4.32
N ASP A 383 -24.29 17.81 3.52
CA ASP A 383 -23.83 16.45 3.32
C ASP A 383 -22.30 16.40 3.39
N ILE A 384 -21.78 15.66 4.37
CA ILE A 384 -20.33 15.46 4.55
C ILE A 384 -19.69 14.63 3.43
N HIS A 385 -20.50 13.90 2.66
CA HIS A 385 -20.04 13.12 1.50
C HIS A 385 -19.89 13.98 0.24
N ASP A 386 -20.56 15.13 0.16
CA ASP A 386 -20.37 16.10 -0.92
C ASP A 386 -19.12 16.94 -0.64
N LYS A 387 -17.98 16.48 -1.16
CA LYS A 387 -16.68 17.12 -0.95
C LYS A 387 -16.65 18.56 -1.42
N SER A 388 -17.31 18.87 -2.54
CA SER A 388 -17.36 20.22 -3.09
C SER A 388 -18.14 21.13 -2.15
N ASN A 389 -19.32 20.68 -1.70
CA ASN A 389 -20.12 21.41 -0.73
C ASN A 389 -19.35 21.65 0.58
N VAL A 390 -18.65 20.63 1.10
CA VAL A 390 -17.85 20.75 2.31
C VAL A 390 -16.74 21.79 2.13
N ILE A 391 -15.92 21.71 1.08
CA ILE A 391 -14.81 22.65 0.84
C ILE A 391 -15.32 24.09 0.79
N GLU A 392 -16.41 24.33 0.06
CA GLU A 392 -16.98 25.67 -0.12
C GLU A 392 -17.59 26.20 1.19
N ASN A 393 -18.45 25.40 1.83
CA ASN A 393 -19.39 25.92 2.82
C ASN A 393 -18.97 25.73 4.28
N ILE A 394 -18.03 24.82 4.57
CA ILE A 394 -17.60 24.57 5.95
C ILE A 394 -17.05 25.85 6.60
N LYS A 395 -17.52 26.14 7.81
CA LYS A 395 -17.12 27.34 8.58
C LYS A 395 -16.13 27.06 9.72
N GLN A 396 -16.04 25.82 10.18
CA GLN A 396 -15.16 25.41 11.28
C GLN A 396 -14.77 23.94 11.13
N ILE A 397 -13.64 23.55 11.72
CA ILE A 397 -13.23 22.14 11.80
C ILE A 397 -14.28 21.35 12.61
N ILE A 398 -14.66 20.17 12.11
CA ILE A 398 -15.65 19.32 12.77
C ILE A 398 -14.99 18.64 13.98
N SER A 399 -15.52 18.93 15.15
CA SER A 399 -15.07 18.35 16.42
C SER A 399 -16.24 17.82 17.23
N LEU A 400 -16.19 16.54 17.60
CA LEU A 400 -17.14 15.95 18.53
C LEU A 400 -16.61 16.03 19.98
N PRO A 401 -17.43 16.48 20.94
CA PRO A 401 -17.03 16.50 22.34
C PRO A 401 -16.94 15.08 22.91
N ASN A 402 -16.07 14.89 23.91
CA ASN A 402 -15.98 13.69 24.74
C ASN A 402 -15.73 12.37 23.97
N ILE A 403 -14.99 12.42 22.86
CA ILE A 403 -14.59 11.20 22.14
C ILE A 403 -13.57 10.42 22.99
N SER A 404 -13.88 9.13 23.24
CA SER A 404 -12.93 8.20 23.83
C SER A 404 -11.68 8.02 22.96
N ASN A 405 -10.50 8.02 23.58
CA ASN A 405 -9.25 7.70 22.90
C ASN A 405 -9.21 6.24 22.39
N SER A 406 -10.14 5.37 22.80
CA SER A 406 -10.18 3.95 22.41
C SER A 406 -10.33 3.70 20.90
N PHE A 407 -10.82 4.68 20.14
CA PHE A 407 -10.98 4.59 18.67
C PHE A 407 -9.99 5.45 17.89
N CYS A 408 -9.04 6.14 18.55
CA CYS A 408 -7.95 6.81 17.86
C CYS A 408 -6.91 5.75 17.45
N LEU A 409 -7.10 5.14 16.27
CA LEU A 409 -6.21 4.12 15.72
C LEU A 409 -4.94 4.77 15.13
N ASP A 410 -4.20 5.49 15.95
CA ASP A 410 -2.99 6.23 15.56
C ASP A 410 -1.72 5.38 15.80
N ASP A 411 -1.68 4.21 15.16
CA ASP A 411 -0.53 3.32 15.17
C ASP A 411 0.37 3.63 13.95
N PRO A 412 1.68 3.89 14.15
CA PRO A 412 2.64 4.06 13.07
C PRO A 412 2.62 2.94 12.03
N ASN A 413 2.19 1.73 12.39
CA ASN A 413 2.11 0.60 11.47
C ASN A 413 0.86 0.60 10.57
N LEU A 414 -0.15 1.43 10.82
CA LEU A 414 -1.28 1.64 9.89
C LEU A 414 -0.89 2.49 8.68
N THR A 415 0.26 3.16 8.75
CA THR A 415 0.77 4.05 7.70
C THR A 415 1.46 3.27 6.56
N LYS A 416 1.89 2.03 6.84
CA LYS A 416 2.62 1.18 5.90
C LYS A 416 1.66 0.51 4.91
N SER A 417 2.05 0.48 3.64
CA SER A 417 1.31 -0.26 2.61
C SER A 417 1.62 -1.75 2.75
N CYS A 418 0.59 -2.59 2.80
CA CYS A 418 0.74 -4.03 2.97
C CYS A 418 0.51 -4.75 1.63
N GLN A 419 1.39 -5.68 1.26
CA GLN A 419 1.17 -6.59 0.14
C GLN A 419 0.30 -7.78 0.58
N MET A 420 -0.85 -7.98 -0.07
CA MET A 420 -1.82 -9.02 0.32
C MET A 420 -1.30 -10.44 0.06
N SER A 421 -0.39 -10.63 -0.90
CA SER A 421 0.29 -11.90 -1.13
C SER A 421 1.02 -12.43 0.11
N ASN A 422 1.51 -11.54 0.99
CA ASN A 422 2.16 -11.92 2.24
C ASN A 422 1.13 -12.50 3.24
N LEU A 423 -0.11 -12.03 3.21
CA LEU A 423 -1.20 -12.56 4.05
C LEU A 423 -1.50 -14.02 3.69
N LYS A 424 -1.66 -14.33 2.39
CA LYS A 424 -1.90 -15.70 1.90
C LYS A 424 -0.82 -16.68 2.39
N GLN A 425 0.45 -16.27 2.28
CA GLN A 425 1.60 -17.08 2.69
C GLN A 425 1.62 -17.42 4.17
N LYS A 426 1.38 -16.41 5.01
CA LYS A 426 1.37 -16.56 6.46
C LYS A 426 0.18 -17.42 6.90
N MET A 427 -0.96 -17.31 6.20
CA MET A 427 -2.15 -18.14 6.46
C MET A 427 -1.98 -19.61 6.07
N THR A 428 -1.35 -19.95 4.94
CA THR A 428 -1.14 -21.37 4.56
C THR A 428 -0.30 -22.12 5.61
N LYS A 429 0.63 -21.44 6.28
CA LYS A 429 1.38 -22.01 7.42
C LYS A 429 0.48 -22.26 8.63
N CYS A 430 -0.48 -21.38 8.91
CA CYS A 430 -1.42 -21.54 10.03
C CYS A 430 -2.51 -22.59 9.78
N VAL A 431 -3.00 -22.73 8.54
CA VAL A 431 -4.10 -23.65 8.19
C VAL A 431 -3.61 -25.10 8.04
N ASN A 432 -2.34 -25.32 7.68
CA ASN A 432 -1.74 -26.66 7.60
C ASN A 432 -1.26 -27.20 8.96
N LEU A 433 -1.45 -26.45 10.05
CA LEU A 433 -1.26 -26.96 11.40
C LEU A 433 -2.57 -27.61 11.84
N ASP A 434 -2.57 -28.94 11.91
CA ASP A 434 -3.68 -29.70 12.46
C ASP A 434 -4.14 -29.08 13.79
N VAL A 435 -5.44 -28.83 13.89
CA VAL A 435 -6.12 -28.21 15.04
C VAL A 435 -5.82 -28.97 16.35
N LYS A 436 -5.37 -30.22 16.28
CA LYS A 436 -4.92 -31.01 17.45
C LYS A 436 -3.65 -30.48 18.13
N ASN A 437 -2.83 -29.67 17.46
CA ASN A 437 -1.58 -29.10 18.00
C ASN A 437 -1.65 -27.59 18.25
N LEU A 438 -2.87 -27.05 18.41
CA LEU A 438 -3.14 -25.63 18.72
C LEU A 438 -2.26 -25.12 19.88
N THR A 439 -2.08 -25.86 20.97
CA THR A 439 -1.36 -25.35 22.15
C THR A 439 0.17 -25.26 22.03
N LYS A 440 0.80 -25.93 21.06
CA LYS A 440 2.28 -25.95 20.93
C LYS A 440 2.84 -25.03 19.84
N ASN A 441 2.03 -24.67 18.83
CA ASN A 441 2.47 -23.93 17.64
C ASN A 441 1.63 -22.68 17.33
N ILE A 442 0.61 -22.37 18.15
CA ILE A 442 0.03 -21.04 18.13
C ILE A 442 1.13 -20.10 18.64
N LEU A 443 1.71 -19.32 17.72
CA LEU A 443 2.06 -17.90 17.93
C LEU A 443 1.52 -17.46 19.29
N ASP A 444 2.31 -17.00 20.26
CA ASP A 444 1.81 -16.59 21.59
C ASP A 444 0.75 -15.46 21.47
N GLN A 445 -0.47 -15.83 21.08
CA GLN A 445 -1.47 -14.99 20.41
C GLN A 445 -2.27 -14.18 21.41
N LYS A 446 -2.07 -14.47 22.71
CA LYS A 446 -2.49 -13.61 23.81
C LYS A 446 -1.97 -12.18 23.63
N TRP A 447 -0.94 -12.00 22.79
CA TRP A 447 -0.25 -10.73 22.53
C TRP A 447 -0.25 -10.26 21.05
N SER A 448 -0.96 -10.92 20.12
CA SER A 448 -0.95 -10.50 18.70
C SER A 448 -2.14 -9.57 18.33
N ASN A 449 -1.91 -8.59 17.45
CA ASN A 449 -2.94 -7.66 16.94
C ASN A 449 -4.11 -8.35 16.20
N LEU A 450 -3.97 -9.62 15.81
CA LEU A 450 -4.82 -10.28 14.82
C LEU A 450 -5.59 -11.50 15.32
N CYS A 451 -5.36 -11.96 16.55
CA CYS A 451 -6.10 -13.11 17.11
C CYS A 451 -7.63 -12.90 17.04
N VAL A 452 -8.08 -11.68 17.34
CA VAL A 452 -9.49 -11.27 17.26
C VAL A 452 -9.99 -11.26 15.80
N PRO A 453 -9.39 -10.51 14.85
CA PRO A 453 -9.76 -10.56 13.44
C PRO A 453 -9.75 -11.96 12.82
N ILE A 454 -8.78 -12.81 13.16
CA ILE A 454 -8.69 -14.20 12.70
C ILE A 454 -9.87 -15.02 13.25
N SER A 455 -10.11 -14.95 14.55
CA SER A 455 -11.22 -15.67 15.20
C SER A 455 -12.58 -15.25 14.65
N VAL A 456 -12.77 -13.95 14.45
CA VAL A 456 -13.99 -13.39 13.87
C VAL A 456 -14.13 -13.78 12.39
N THR A 457 -13.04 -13.86 11.63
CA THR A 457 -13.06 -14.38 10.25
C THR A 457 -13.51 -15.85 10.23
N THR A 458 -12.95 -16.69 11.10
CA THR A 458 -13.35 -18.10 11.23
C THR A 458 -14.83 -18.22 11.54
N LEU A 459 -15.32 -17.42 12.49
CA LEU A 459 -16.73 -17.39 12.86
C LEU A 459 -17.62 -16.98 11.68
N LEU A 460 -17.28 -15.91 10.96
CA LEU A 460 -18.03 -15.45 9.79
C LEU A 460 -18.10 -16.51 8.70
N ARG A 461 -16.98 -17.20 8.42
CA ARG A 461 -16.98 -18.31 7.45
C ARG A 461 -17.84 -19.48 7.90
N PHE A 462 -17.76 -19.85 9.17
CA PHE A 462 -18.62 -20.89 9.73
C PHE A 462 -20.09 -20.49 9.57
N SER A 463 -20.46 -19.26 9.89
CA SER A 463 -21.83 -18.76 9.69
C SER A 463 -22.26 -18.79 8.22
N ILE A 464 -21.42 -18.31 7.30
CA ILE A 464 -21.69 -18.34 5.85
C ILE A 464 -21.91 -19.77 5.34
N LYS A 465 -21.04 -20.71 5.73
CA LYS A 465 -21.10 -22.11 5.28
C LYS A 465 -22.35 -22.85 5.78
N ASN A 466 -22.80 -22.53 6.99
CA ASN A 466 -23.95 -23.21 7.61
C ASN A 466 -25.28 -22.48 7.38
N ASP A 467 -25.27 -21.34 6.68
CA ASP A 467 -26.49 -20.64 6.29
C ASP A 467 -27.01 -21.23 4.96
N LEU A 468 -28.06 -22.05 5.05
CA LEU A 468 -28.70 -22.68 3.90
C LEU A 468 -29.24 -21.66 2.87
N ALA A 469 -29.46 -20.40 3.27
CA ALA A 469 -29.91 -19.34 2.39
C ALA A 469 -28.76 -18.55 1.75
N PHE A 470 -27.51 -18.82 2.12
CA PHE A 470 -26.33 -18.14 1.60
C PHE A 470 -25.61 -19.00 0.58
N VAL A 471 -25.68 -18.63 -0.70
CA VAL A 471 -25.00 -19.35 -1.78
C VAL A 471 -23.73 -18.60 -2.22
N ASP A 472 -22.56 -19.13 -1.87
CA ASP A 472 -21.26 -18.65 -2.34
C ASP A 472 -20.80 -19.42 -3.60
N LYS A 473 -21.47 -19.17 -4.74
CA LYS A 473 -21.23 -19.94 -5.98
C LYS A 473 -19.81 -19.79 -6.57
N ASP A 474 -19.09 -18.73 -6.21
CA ASP A 474 -17.85 -18.31 -6.87
C ASP A 474 -16.66 -18.22 -5.88
N ASP A 475 -16.76 -18.84 -4.70
CA ASP A 475 -15.77 -18.78 -3.60
C ASP A 475 -15.28 -17.33 -3.35
N LYS A 476 -16.26 -16.41 -3.26
CA LYS A 476 -15.99 -14.98 -3.08
C LYS A 476 -15.65 -14.66 -1.63
N TYR A 477 -16.01 -15.52 -0.69
CA TYR A 477 -15.87 -15.32 0.74
C TYR A 477 -14.78 -16.22 1.34
N THR A 478 -13.61 -16.25 0.68
CA THR A 478 -12.44 -16.94 1.21
C THR A 478 -11.99 -16.30 2.52
N PHE A 479 -11.30 -17.09 3.35
CA PHE A 479 -10.73 -16.60 4.61
C PHE A 479 -9.86 -15.36 4.41
N GLU A 480 -8.97 -15.40 3.41
CA GLU A 480 -8.07 -14.31 3.07
C GLU A 480 -8.83 -13.02 2.72
N LYS A 481 -9.87 -13.10 1.89
CA LYS A 481 -10.66 -11.93 1.46
C LYS A 481 -11.44 -11.31 2.62
N ILE A 482 -12.04 -12.13 3.49
CA ILE A 482 -12.75 -11.65 4.69
C ILE A 482 -11.75 -11.02 5.67
N LEU A 483 -10.64 -11.69 5.98
CA LEU A 483 -9.64 -11.16 6.92
C LEU A 483 -9.03 -9.85 6.40
N THR A 484 -8.69 -9.78 5.12
CA THR A 484 -8.21 -8.57 4.46
C THR A 484 -9.23 -7.44 4.59
N THR A 485 -10.50 -7.71 4.30
CA THR A 485 -11.55 -6.70 4.44
C THR A 485 -11.76 -6.27 5.89
N LEU A 486 -11.64 -7.19 6.86
CA LEU A 486 -11.75 -6.83 8.27
C LEU A 486 -10.62 -5.91 8.71
N THR A 487 -9.38 -6.28 8.40
CA THR A 487 -8.15 -5.64 8.89
C THR A 487 -7.72 -4.42 8.09
N MET A 488 -8.12 -4.30 6.82
CA MET A 488 -7.75 -3.15 5.99
C MET A 488 -8.87 -2.12 5.89
N ILE A 489 -10.13 -2.54 6.07
CA ILE A 489 -11.30 -1.73 5.72
C ILE A 489 -12.21 -1.57 6.93
N VAL A 490 -12.83 -2.64 7.44
CA VAL A 490 -13.89 -2.54 8.47
C VAL A 490 -13.36 -1.98 9.78
N TYR A 491 -12.22 -2.50 10.22
CA TYR A 491 -11.57 -2.15 11.46
C TYR A 491 -10.06 -2.19 11.22
N PRO A 492 -9.48 -1.08 10.70
CA PRO A 492 -8.10 -1.04 10.27
C PRO A 492 -7.16 -1.51 11.37
N ARG A 493 -6.26 -2.42 11.03
CA ARG A 493 -5.27 -3.00 11.91
C ARG A 493 -3.93 -3.07 11.23
N SER A 494 -2.91 -2.85 12.05
CA SER A 494 -1.55 -3.21 11.68
C SER A 494 -1.52 -4.71 11.39
N LEU A 495 -0.95 -5.08 10.25
CA LEU A 495 -0.62 -6.47 9.95
C LEU A 495 0.73 -6.89 10.58
N ALA A 496 1.38 -5.98 11.34
CA ALA A 496 2.55 -6.31 12.15
C ALA A 496 2.17 -7.32 13.25
N GLY A 497 3.05 -8.27 13.53
CA GLY A 497 2.77 -9.39 14.43
C GLY A 497 2.16 -10.64 13.77
N LEU A 498 1.98 -10.68 12.44
CA LEU A 498 1.88 -11.96 11.69
C LEU A 498 3.22 -12.70 11.60
N ASN A 499 4.29 -12.06 12.06
CA ASN A 499 5.62 -12.64 12.12
C ASN A 499 5.63 -13.69 13.24
N LEU A 500 6.10 -14.90 12.93
CA LEU A 500 6.33 -15.94 13.93
C LEU A 500 7.28 -15.46 15.04
N ASN A 501 8.10 -14.46 14.73
CA ASN A 501 8.95 -13.70 15.66
C ASN A 501 8.81 -12.19 15.33
N PRO A 502 7.96 -11.41 16.01
CA PRO A 502 7.98 -9.96 15.88
C PRO A 502 9.36 -9.42 16.29
N LYS A 503 9.89 -8.41 15.58
CA LYS A 503 11.08 -7.68 16.05
C LYS A 503 10.75 -6.98 17.37
N GLU A 504 11.74 -6.66 18.20
CA GLU A 504 11.50 -5.86 19.43
C GLU A 504 10.80 -4.52 19.13
N GLU A 505 11.04 -3.96 17.94
CA GLU A 505 10.39 -2.75 17.44
C GLU A 505 8.91 -2.96 17.04
N GLU A 506 8.50 -4.21 16.78
CA GLU A 506 7.12 -4.61 16.46
C GLU A 506 6.29 -4.97 17.71
N ILE A 507 6.80 -4.66 18.91
CA ILE A 507 6.13 -4.88 20.21
C ILE A 507 5.01 -3.84 20.48
N GLN A 508 4.88 -2.78 19.67
CA GLN A 508 3.75 -1.85 19.80
C GLN A 508 2.45 -2.49 19.27
N PHE A 509 1.67 -3.05 20.19
CA PHE A 509 0.41 -3.72 19.89
C PHE A 509 -0.79 -2.79 19.99
N GLN A 510 -1.64 -2.83 18.98
CA GLN A 510 -2.98 -2.27 19.03
C GLN A 510 -3.84 -3.14 19.94
N LYS A 511 -4.31 -2.57 21.05
CA LYS A 511 -5.27 -3.25 21.91
C LYS A 511 -6.47 -3.68 21.07
N ASN A 512 -6.81 -4.96 21.16
CA ASN A 512 -7.92 -5.52 20.42
C ASN A 512 -8.99 -6.01 21.38
N ASP A 513 -10.22 -5.59 21.12
CA ASP A 513 -11.37 -5.99 21.89
C ASP A 513 -12.35 -6.66 20.92
N ILE A 514 -12.65 -7.92 21.21
CA ILE A 514 -13.55 -8.73 20.39
C ILE A 514 -14.93 -8.12 20.33
N GLU A 515 -15.40 -7.52 21.43
CA GLU A 515 -16.72 -6.88 21.48
C GLU A 515 -16.76 -5.71 20.50
N THR A 516 -15.76 -4.84 20.53
CA THR A 516 -15.64 -3.72 19.59
C THR A 516 -15.65 -4.16 18.11
N LEU A 517 -14.87 -5.19 17.73
CA LEU A 517 -14.86 -5.67 16.33
C LEU A 517 -16.22 -6.27 15.94
N LEU A 518 -16.83 -7.05 16.82
CA LEU A 518 -18.15 -7.63 16.58
C LEU A 518 -19.21 -6.54 16.45
N GLU A 519 -19.18 -5.52 17.32
CA GLU A 519 -20.04 -4.36 17.22
C GLU A 519 -19.84 -3.62 15.90
N ARG A 520 -18.60 -3.42 15.46
CA ARG A 520 -18.30 -2.77 14.18
C ARG A 520 -18.77 -3.56 12.96
N ILE A 521 -18.71 -4.89 13.02
CA ILE A 521 -19.32 -5.76 12.01
C ILE A 521 -20.84 -5.55 11.97
N CYS A 522 -21.42 -5.36 13.14
CA CYS A 522 -22.85 -5.34 13.35
C CYS A 522 -23.51 -3.99 13.04
N LYS A 523 -22.87 -2.90 13.47
CA LYS A 523 -23.42 -1.54 13.48
C LYS A 523 -22.74 -0.69 12.41
N LYS A 524 -23.46 0.34 11.96
CA LYS A 524 -22.89 1.39 11.12
C LYS A 524 -22.01 2.31 11.97
N THR A 525 -21.08 2.99 11.32
CA THR A 525 -20.46 4.19 11.88
C THR A 525 -21.20 5.41 11.33
N TYR A 526 -20.74 6.63 11.62
CA TYR A 526 -21.38 7.79 11.01
C TYR A 526 -21.20 7.76 9.48
N LEU A 527 -19.96 7.58 9.03
CA LEU A 527 -19.56 7.68 7.63
C LEU A 527 -19.61 6.37 6.85
N ARG A 528 -19.80 5.22 7.53
CA ARG A 528 -19.65 3.90 6.88
C ARG A 528 -20.72 2.91 7.26
N GLU A 529 -21.05 2.08 6.28
CA GLU A 529 -21.91 0.91 6.46
C GLU A 529 -21.33 -0.08 7.48
N SER A 530 -22.19 -0.98 7.96
CA SER A 530 -21.75 -2.03 8.88
C SER A 530 -20.71 -2.94 8.24
N GLY A 531 -19.79 -3.48 9.05
CA GLY A 531 -18.72 -4.33 8.53
C GLY A 531 -19.25 -5.55 7.78
N TRP A 532 -20.37 -6.14 8.21
CA TRP A 532 -21.04 -7.20 7.47
C TRP A 532 -21.48 -6.74 6.08
N LYS A 533 -22.00 -5.51 5.95
CA LYS A 533 -22.47 -5.02 4.66
C LYS A 533 -21.32 -4.70 3.71
N ILE A 534 -20.19 -4.26 4.25
CA ILE A 534 -18.92 -4.13 3.53
C ILE A 534 -18.43 -5.51 3.05
N ILE A 535 -18.41 -6.53 3.92
CA ILE A 535 -18.00 -7.90 3.55
C ILE A 535 -18.95 -8.49 2.51
N ARG A 536 -20.27 -8.34 2.68
CA ARG A 536 -21.26 -8.87 1.72
C ARG A 536 -21.16 -8.25 0.32
N LYS A 537 -20.57 -7.06 0.18
CA LYS A 537 -20.31 -6.46 -1.14
C LYS A 537 -19.15 -7.13 -1.89
N GLN A 538 -18.42 -8.05 -1.26
CA GLN A 538 -17.46 -8.94 -1.95
C GLN A 538 -18.12 -9.83 -3.00
N GLY A 539 -19.44 -10.06 -2.94
CA GLY A 539 -20.23 -10.67 -4.00
C GLY A 539 -20.70 -9.65 -5.05
N LYS A 540 -20.42 -9.86 -6.36
CA LYS A 540 -21.08 -9.09 -7.44
C LYS A 540 -22.62 -9.29 -7.36
N LYS A 541 -23.36 -8.18 -7.34
CA LYS A 541 -24.85 -8.00 -7.36
C LYS A 541 -25.61 -8.42 -6.10
N LYS A 542 -26.69 -7.65 -5.82
CA LYS A 542 -27.65 -7.78 -4.71
C LYS A 542 -28.06 -9.24 -4.50
N HIS A 543 -27.46 -9.93 -3.54
CA HIS A 543 -28.24 -10.90 -2.76
C HIS A 543 -29.44 -10.11 -2.23
N SER A 544 -30.65 -10.64 -2.36
CA SER A 544 -31.90 -9.93 -2.02
C SER A 544 -31.84 -9.28 -0.63
N GLU A 545 -32.42 -8.10 -0.50
CA GLU A 545 -32.53 -7.37 0.77
C GLU A 545 -33.41 -8.07 1.81
N ILE A 546 -34.05 -9.19 1.42
CA ILE A 546 -35.04 -9.93 2.20
C ILE A 546 -34.42 -10.68 3.40
N HIS A 547 -33.10 -10.91 3.43
CA HIS A 547 -32.47 -11.71 4.49
C HIS A 547 -31.80 -10.85 5.59
N LYS A 548 -32.23 -9.60 5.79
CA LYS A 548 -31.64 -8.66 6.78
C LYS A 548 -31.79 -9.10 8.24
N ILE A 549 -32.67 -10.07 8.57
CA ILE A 549 -33.16 -10.25 9.96
C ILE A 549 -32.77 -11.62 10.57
N THR A 550 -32.70 -12.71 9.81
CA THR A 550 -32.57 -14.07 10.39
C THR A 550 -31.13 -14.49 10.70
N ILE A 551 -30.17 -14.15 9.82
CA ILE A 551 -28.74 -14.43 10.02
C ILE A 551 -28.24 -13.78 11.31
N PHE A 552 -28.76 -12.58 11.58
CA PHE A 552 -28.26 -11.72 12.63
C PHE A 552 -28.96 -11.97 13.97
N SER A 553 -30.25 -12.29 14.03
CA SER A 553 -30.86 -12.67 15.30
C SER A 553 -30.19 -13.91 15.92
N HIS A 554 -29.71 -14.84 15.09
CA HIS A 554 -29.04 -16.06 15.54
C HIS A 554 -27.53 -15.87 15.80
N ALA A 555 -26.80 -15.21 14.89
CA ALA A 555 -25.38 -14.91 15.10
C ALA A 555 -25.18 -13.86 16.20
N GLN A 556 -26.02 -12.83 16.29
CA GLN A 556 -25.99 -11.83 17.37
C GLN A 556 -26.49 -12.41 18.69
N ARG A 557 -27.42 -13.39 18.71
CA ARG A 557 -27.72 -14.18 19.93
C ARG A 557 -26.49 -14.97 20.37
N LYS A 558 -25.86 -15.73 19.47
CA LYS A 558 -24.66 -16.52 19.81
C LYS A 558 -23.49 -15.62 20.20
N LEU A 559 -23.26 -14.51 19.50
CA LEU A 559 -22.21 -13.53 19.79
C LEU A 559 -22.46 -12.75 21.09
N ARG A 560 -23.70 -12.37 21.39
CA ARG A 560 -24.07 -11.81 22.71
C ARG A 560 -23.91 -12.86 23.81
N PHE A 561 -24.23 -14.13 23.54
CA PHE A 561 -24.01 -15.24 24.48
C PHE A 561 -22.51 -15.48 24.74
N PHE A 562 -21.66 -15.35 23.71
CA PHE A 562 -20.20 -15.40 23.84
C PHE A 562 -19.63 -14.16 24.56
N SER A 563 -20.11 -12.93 24.25
CA SER A 563 -19.71 -11.72 24.98
C SER A 563 -20.16 -11.75 26.45
N SER A 564 -21.37 -12.24 26.75
CA SER A 564 -21.87 -12.39 28.13
C SER A 564 -21.10 -13.45 28.93
N THR A 565 -20.63 -14.52 28.28
CA THR A 565 -19.76 -15.53 28.92
C THR A 565 -18.33 -15.04 29.11
N PHE A 566 -17.78 -14.25 28.17
CA PHE A 566 -16.46 -13.63 28.32
C PHE A 566 -16.44 -12.50 29.36
N SER A 567 -17.53 -11.74 29.51
CA SER A 567 -17.65 -10.74 30.58
C SER A 567 -17.82 -11.39 31.96
N HIS A 568 -18.42 -12.59 32.06
CA HIS A 568 -18.35 -13.42 33.27
C HIS A 568 -16.93 -13.92 33.58
N TRP A 569 -16.10 -14.24 32.58
CA TRP A 569 -14.69 -14.59 32.81
C TRP A 569 -13.84 -13.43 33.36
N ARG A 570 -14.22 -12.17 33.10
CA ARG A 570 -13.60 -11.00 33.74
C ARG A 570 -13.90 -10.92 35.24
N LEU A 571 -15.09 -11.35 35.67
CA LEU A 571 -15.47 -11.40 37.08
C LEU A 571 -14.74 -12.51 37.85
N PHE A 572 -14.36 -13.60 37.19
CA PHE A 572 -13.56 -14.67 37.81
C PHE A 572 -12.05 -14.39 37.86
N SER A 573 -11.52 -13.53 36.97
CA SER A 573 -10.09 -13.15 36.97
C SER A 573 -9.77 -11.92 37.84
N SER A 574 -10.78 -11.20 38.34
CA SER A 574 -10.61 -10.11 39.32
C SER A 574 -10.67 -10.55 40.78
N ASN A 575 -10.85 -11.85 41.06
CA ASN A 575 -10.90 -12.41 42.42
C ASN A 575 -9.65 -13.20 42.85
N GLU A 576 -8.58 -13.21 42.05
CA GLU A 576 -7.27 -13.71 42.50
C GLU A 576 -6.36 -12.55 42.93
N LYS A 577 -6.73 -11.94 44.06
CA LYS A 577 -5.80 -11.26 44.98
C LYS A 577 -6.31 -11.44 46.41
N ASN A 578 -5.82 -12.51 47.05
CA ASN A 578 -5.16 -12.41 48.34
C ASN A 578 -3.77 -13.02 48.18
#